data_AF-A0A349NA26-F1
#
_entry.id   AF-A0A349NA26-F1
#
_cell.length_a   1.000
_cell.length_b   1.000
_cell.length_c   1.000
_cell.angle_alpha   90.00
_cell.angle_beta   90.00
_cell.angle_gamma   90.00
#
_symmetry.space_group_name_H-M   'P 1'
#
loop_
_entity.id
_entity.type
_entity.pdbx_description
1 polymer ?
#
loop_
_entity_poly.entity_id
_entity_poly.type
_entity_poly.pdbx_seq_one_letter_code
_entity_poly.pdbx_strand_id
1 'polypeptide(L)'
;MLIRMKTMRLILALLVLTGLVRTNLKAAKEIPFIYLSQDQVLYITVIDNVYDDGNVADRFYDIEETLIEVLDLAEFPMAYKIVRFGSRVPKDQPEMQLFVHKWGSNGLGEIEVRLNASLKETSLGRSRNKLGYFRYADGGFPMMSQSRTTAKYNEVLRMALIKLIGELNDHFELEFDDSGLGGTSLP
;
A
#
# COMPACT_ATOMS: atom_id res chain seq x y z
N MET A 1 10.91 -63.69 -1.25
CA MET A 1 11.04 -62.70 -0.15
C MET A 1 11.27 -61.30 -0.72
N LEU A 2 10.31 -60.73 -1.47
CA LEU A 2 10.45 -59.39 -2.08
C LEU A 2 9.14 -58.59 -2.17
N ILE A 3 8.03 -59.15 -1.69
CA ILE A 3 6.68 -58.56 -1.84
C ILE A 3 6.26 -57.78 -0.58
N ARG A 4 6.83 -58.08 0.59
CA ARG A 4 6.47 -57.44 1.87
C ARG A 4 7.04 -56.03 2.09
N MET A 5 8.06 -55.60 1.34
CA MET A 5 8.67 -54.27 1.52
C MET A 5 7.99 -53.14 0.73
N LYS A 6 7.24 -53.45 -0.34
CA LYS A 6 6.57 -52.42 -1.16
C LYS A 6 5.25 -51.93 -0.57
N THR A 7 4.49 -52.81 0.10
CA THR A 7 3.19 -52.46 0.69
C THR A 7 3.33 -51.60 1.95
N MET A 8 4.43 -51.74 2.71
CA MET A 8 4.67 -50.97 3.93
C MET A 8 5.02 -49.50 3.65
N ARG A 9 5.62 -49.19 2.48
CA ARG A 9 5.89 -47.81 2.03
C ARG A 9 4.64 -47.08 1.55
N LEU A 10 3.66 -47.83 1.01
CA LEU A 10 2.42 -47.24 0.50
C LEU A 10 1.50 -46.77 1.65
N ILE A 11 1.46 -47.52 2.76
CA ILE A 11 0.65 -47.16 3.94
C ILE A 11 1.25 -45.96 4.68
N LEU A 12 2.59 -45.87 4.75
CA LEU A 12 3.27 -44.73 5.36
C LEU A 12 3.09 -43.44 4.54
N ALA A 13 3.08 -43.54 3.20
CA ALA A 13 2.80 -42.40 2.33
C ALA A 13 1.36 -41.88 2.47
N LEU A 14 0.38 -42.76 2.72
CA LEU A 14 -1.02 -42.37 2.91
C LEU A 14 -1.28 -41.68 4.26
N LEU A 15 -0.54 -42.06 5.32
CA LEU A 15 -0.62 -41.42 6.64
C LEU A 15 0.08 -40.04 6.69
N VAL A 16 1.11 -39.83 5.87
CA VAL A 16 1.74 -38.51 5.73
C VAL A 16 0.85 -37.54 4.95
N LEU A 17 0.08 -38.04 3.97
CA LEU A 17 -0.85 -37.20 3.22
C LEU A 17 -2.06 -36.71 4.04
N THR A 18 -2.56 -37.52 4.98
CA THR A 18 -3.66 -37.10 5.87
C THR A 18 -3.19 -36.25 7.06
N GLY A 19 -1.91 -36.37 7.45
CA GLY A 19 -1.30 -35.53 8.49
C GLY A 19 -0.98 -34.10 8.05
N LEU A 20 -0.69 -33.88 6.77
CA LEU A 20 -0.35 -32.55 6.22
C LEU A 20 -1.57 -31.67 5.93
N VAL A 21 -2.79 -32.22 5.85
CA VAL A 21 -4.02 -31.43 5.59
C VAL A 21 -4.54 -30.74 6.86
N ARG A 22 -3.96 -31.02 8.04
CA ARG A 22 -4.33 -30.36 9.31
C ARG A 22 -3.36 -29.27 9.77
N THR A 23 -2.49 -28.77 8.89
CA THR A 23 -1.79 -27.51 9.18
C THR A 23 -2.74 -26.35 8.94
N ASN A 24 -3.46 -25.96 10.00
CA ASN A 24 -3.86 -24.60 10.35
C ASN A 24 -3.76 -23.52 9.25
N LEU A 25 -4.43 -23.71 8.12
CA LEU A 25 -5.00 -22.59 7.39
C LEU A 25 -6.15 -22.11 8.26
N LYS A 26 -5.82 -21.33 9.29
CA LYS A 26 -6.74 -20.29 9.77
C LYS A 26 -7.14 -19.57 8.49
N ALA A 27 -8.35 -19.85 8.00
CA ALA A 27 -8.92 -19.09 6.90
C ALA A 27 -8.68 -17.63 7.26
N ALA A 28 -7.77 -16.99 6.53
CA ALA A 28 -7.51 -15.58 6.73
C ALA A 28 -8.87 -14.95 6.51
N LYS A 29 -9.49 -14.46 7.59
CA LYS A 29 -10.82 -13.87 7.55
C LYS A 29 -10.75 -12.86 6.41
N GLU A 30 -11.43 -13.13 5.29
CA GLU A 30 -11.40 -12.25 4.13
C GLU A 30 -11.87 -10.90 4.63
N ILE A 31 -10.93 -9.96 4.69
CA ILE A 31 -11.26 -8.60 5.10
C ILE A 31 -12.02 -8.05 3.89
N PRO A 32 -13.26 -7.56 4.06
CA PRO A 32 -14.02 -7.04 2.94
C PRO A 32 -13.21 -5.97 2.22
N PHE A 33 -13.26 -6.01 0.90
CA PHE A 33 -12.64 -5.00 0.07
C PHE A 33 -13.30 -3.65 0.36
N ILE A 34 -12.50 -2.68 0.80
CA ILE A 34 -12.96 -1.31 1.05
C ILE A 34 -13.01 -0.59 -0.29
N TYR A 35 -14.19 -0.08 -0.62
CA TYR A 35 -14.39 0.80 -1.75
C TYR A 35 -14.35 2.27 -1.31
N LEU A 36 -13.89 3.13 -2.20
CA LEU A 36 -13.83 4.58 -2.04
C LEU A 36 -14.91 5.25 -2.88
N SER A 37 -15.68 6.12 -2.23
CA SER A 37 -16.63 7.02 -2.87
C SER A 37 -15.96 8.36 -3.16
N GLN A 38 -16.18 8.91 -4.36
CA GLN A 38 -15.61 10.19 -4.78
C GLN A 38 -16.16 11.39 -3.98
N ASP A 39 -17.33 11.24 -3.35
CA ASP A 39 -17.97 12.27 -2.53
C ASP A 39 -17.35 12.43 -1.12
N GLN A 40 -16.45 11.52 -0.73
CA GLN A 40 -15.77 11.57 0.55
C GLN A 40 -14.41 12.29 0.45
N VAL A 41 -13.76 12.56 1.59
CA VAL A 41 -12.38 13.09 1.63
C VAL A 41 -11.45 12.00 2.13
N LEU A 42 -10.46 11.62 1.33
CA LEU A 42 -9.44 10.65 1.74
C LEU A 42 -8.40 11.33 2.62
N TYR A 43 -8.31 10.90 3.88
CA TYR A 43 -7.23 11.32 4.76
C TYR A 43 -6.01 10.44 4.56
N ILE A 44 -4.87 11.03 4.23
CA ILE A 44 -3.60 10.33 4.07
C ILE A 44 -2.70 10.66 5.25
N THR A 45 -2.60 9.73 6.20
CA THR A 45 -1.74 9.87 7.39
C THR A 45 -0.34 9.38 7.07
N VAL A 46 0.65 10.28 7.07
CA VAL A 46 2.07 9.96 6.88
C VAL A 46 2.69 9.56 8.23
N ILE A 47 3.24 8.36 8.27
CA ILE A 47 3.90 7.76 9.43
C ILE A 47 5.36 7.53 9.04
N ASP A 48 6.19 8.56 9.23
CA ASP A 48 7.63 8.49 9.03
C ASP A 48 8.33 8.15 10.35
N ASN A 49 8.76 6.91 10.50
CA ASN A 49 9.50 6.42 11.67
C ASN A 49 11.01 6.31 11.39
N VAL A 50 11.52 6.96 10.35
CA VAL A 50 12.94 6.95 10.03
C VAL A 50 13.68 7.84 11.03
N TYR A 51 14.67 7.26 11.72
CA TYR A 51 15.53 7.98 12.65
C TYR A 51 16.36 9.03 11.90
N ASP A 52 16.29 10.29 12.34
CA ASP A 52 16.95 11.45 11.75
C ASP A 52 18.14 11.88 12.62
N ASP A 53 19.33 11.98 12.02
CA ASP A 53 20.59 12.37 12.65
C ASP A 53 20.82 13.89 12.70
N GLY A 54 19.77 14.68 12.48
CA GLY A 54 19.72 16.08 12.93
C GLY A 54 19.81 17.12 11.81
N ASN A 55 19.39 16.79 10.59
CA ASN A 55 19.32 17.75 9.49
C ASN A 55 17.89 17.84 8.95
N VAL A 56 17.01 18.43 9.77
CA VAL A 56 15.58 18.54 9.52
C VAL A 56 15.30 19.68 8.54
N ALA A 57 15.61 19.46 7.25
CA ALA A 57 14.61 19.82 6.25
C ALA A 57 13.40 18.92 6.54
N ASP A 58 12.23 19.51 6.69
CA ASP A 58 11.09 18.82 7.28
C ASP A 58 10.54 17.79 6.28
N ARG A 59 11.08 16.56 6.40
CA ARG A 59 10.84 15.40 5.54
C ARG A 59 9.37 15.13 5.27
N PHE A 60 8.50 15.49 6.22
CA PHE A 60 7.07 15.41 5.99
C PHE A 60 6.63 16.30 4.82
N TYR A 61 7.12 17.54 4.72
CA TYR A 61 6.81 18.42 3.59
C TYR A 61 7.34 17.84 2.29
N ASP A 62 8.55 17.29 2.25
CA ASP A 62 9.05 16.67 1.02
C ASP A 62 8.18 15.48 0.59
N ILE A 63 7.70 14.67 1.55
CA ILE A 63 6.77 13.57 1.29
C ILE A 63 5.41 14.10 0.83
N GLU A 64 4.89 15.12 1.50
CA GLU A 64 3.62 15.77 1.19
C GLU A 64 3.63 16.36 -0.22
N GLU A 65 4.63 17.18 -0.55
CA GLU A 65 4.79 17.78 -1.89
C GLU A 65 4.92 16.70 -2.96
N THR A 66 5.77 15.69 -2.74
CA THR A 66 5.93 14.60 -3.73
C THR A 66 4.63 13.80 -3.90
N LEU A 67 3.86 13.60 -2.83
CA LEU A 67 2.59 12.89 -2.89
C LEU A 67 1.51 13.72 -3.60
N ILE A 68 1.43 15.03 -3.35
CA ILE A 68 0.55 15.96 -4.09
C ILE A 68 0.85 15.87 -5.58
N GLU A 69 2.11 15.99 -5.97
CA GLU A 69 2.50 15.87 -7.39
C GLU A 69 2.05 14.55 -8.02
N VAL A 70 2.18 13.43 -7.30
CA VAL A 70 1.76 12.12 -7.83
C VAL A 70 0.24 12.00 -7.93
N LEU A 71 -0.50 12.51 -6.94
CA LEU A 71 -1.96 12.53 -6.96
C LEU A 71 -2.49 13.39 -8.11
N ASP A 72 -1.89 14.57 -8.31
CA ASP A 72 -2.25 15.49 -9.39
C ASP A 72 -1.93 14.88 -10.77
N LEU A 73 -0.76 14.27 -10.93
CA LEU A 73 -0.37 13.56 -12.16
C LEU A 73 -1.27 12.36 -12.47
N ALA A 74 -1.80 11.72 -11.45
CA ALA A 74 -2.73 10.60 -11.58
C ALA A 74 -4.18 11.04 -11.79
N GLU A 75 -4.45 12.35 -11.83
CA GLU A 75 -5.80 12.93 -11.85
C GLU A 75 -6.69 12.28 -10.77
N PHE A 76 -6.17 12.19 -9.54
CA PHE A 76 -6.79 11.41 -8.47
C PHE A 76 -8.26 11.85 -8.26
N PRO A 77 -9.23 10.93 -8.36
CA PRO A 77 -10.64 11.28 -8.60
C PRO A 77 -11.39 11.74 -7.35
N MET A 78 -10.69 11.95 -6.22
CA MET A 78 -11.29 12.20 -4.92
C MET A 78 -10.58 13.33 -4.20
N ALA A 79 -11.32 14.12 -3.44
CA ALA A 79 -10.72 15.09 -2.54
C ALA A 79 -9.82 14.40 -1.50
N TYR A 80 -8.68 14.99 -1.18
CA TYR A 80 -7.73 14.40 -0.24
C TYR A 80 -7.18 15.42 0.76
N LYS A 81 -6.72 14.91 1.90
CA LYS A 81 -5.98 15.68 2.90
C LYS A 81 -4.81 14.88 3.46
N ILE A 82 -3.60 15.38 3.26
CA ILE A 82 -2.38 14.78 3.79
C ILE A 82 -2.15 15.34 5.20
N VAL A 83 -1.84 14.46 6.16
CA VAL A 83 -1.64 14.84 7.56
C VAL A 83 -0.49 14.07 8.19
N ARG A 84 0.17 14.69 9.19
CA ARG A 84 1.17 14.01 10.01
C ARG A 84 0.53 12.99 10.94
N PHE A 85 1.26 11.93 11.25
CA PHE A 85 0.92 11.04 12.34
C PHE A 85 0.65 11.81 13.64
N GLY A 86 -0.42 11.44 14.35
CA GLY A 86 -0.91 12.16 15.54
C GLY A 86 -1.95 13.25 15.26
N SER A 87 -2.14 13.64 14.00
CA SER A 87 -3.22 14.56 13.61
C SER A 87 -4.60 13.91 13.79
N ARG A 88 -5.60 14.74 14.09
CA ARG A 88 -6.99 14.28 14.23
C ARG A 88 -7.63 14.04 12.87
N VAL A 89 -7.91 12.78 12.56
CA VAL A 89 -8.72 12.36 11.41
C VAL A 89 -10.19 12.22 11.84
N PRO A 90 -11.18 12.73 11.09
CA PRO A 90 -12.60 12.50 11.36
C PRO A 90 -12.93 11.00 11.38
N LYS A 91 -13.88 10.62 12.24
CA LYS A 91 -14.16 9.20 12.55
C LYS A 91 -14.89 8.46 11.44
N ASP A 92 -15.52 9.21 10.56
CA ASP A 92 -16.43 8.81 9.49
C ASP A 92 -15.80 8.89 8.10
N GLN A 93 -14.56 9.35 8.02
CA GLN A 93 -13.83 9.52 6.76
C GLN A 93 -12.84 8.38 6.53
N PRO A 94 -12.63 7.97 5.26
CA PRO A 94 -11.63 6.96 4.92
C PRO A 94 -10.22 7.47 5.22
N GLU A 95 -9.36 6.56 5.65
CA GLU A 95 -7.98 6.86 6.03
C GLU A 95 -7.01 5.90 5.33
N MET A 96 -6.09 6.44 4.53
CA MET A 96 -4.90 5.73 4.08
C MET A 96 -3.75 6.03 5.05
N GLN A 97 -3.21 5.00 5.69
CA GLN A 97 -2.00 5.11 6.49
C GLN A 97 -0.79 4.74 5.65
N LEU A 98 0.07 5.72 5.35
CA LEU A 98 1.33 5.56 4.63
C LEU A 98 2.47 5.44 5.63
N PHE A 99 3.11 4.27 5.73
CA PHE A 99 4.30 4.12 6.58
C PHE A 99 5.56 4.14 5.72
N VAL A 100 6.48 5.03 6.08
CA VAL A 100 7.80 5.12 5.47
C VAL A 100 8.78 4.38 6.37
N HIS A 101 9.31 3.26 5.87
CA HIS A 101 10.25 2.41 6.59
C HIS A 101 11.70 2.79 6.32
N LYS A 102 11.98 3.28 5.12
CA LYS A 102 13.30 3.74 4.69
C LYS A 102 13.12 4.78 3.61
N TRP A 103 13.91 5.84 3.69
CA TRP A 103 14.11 6.77 2.60
C TRP A 103 15.51 7.36 2.71
N GLY A 104 16.45 6.79 1.95
CA GLY A 104 17.83 7.21 1.91
C GLY A 104 18.79 6.11 1.45
N SER A 105 20.09 6.35 1.62
CA SER A 105 21.14 5.44 1.15
C SER A 105 20.96 4.01 1.68
N ASN A 106 21.12 3.02 0.80
CA ASN A 106 21.10 1.59 1.18
C ASN A 106 22.50 1.01 1.47
N GLY A 107 23.56 1.84 1.40
CA GLY A 107 24.94 1.40 1.62
C GLY A 107 25.59 0.70 0.42
N LEU A 108 24.88 0.52 -0.69
CA LEU A 108 25.37 -0.08 -1.93
C LEU A 108 25.55 0.94 -3.07
N GLY A 109 25.58 2.24 -2.74
CA GLY A 109 25.68 3.32 -3.73
C GLY A 109 24.35 3.73 -4.36
N GLU A 110 23.22 3.29 -3.79
CA GLU A 110 21.87 3.61 -4.24
C GLU A 110 21.09 4.35 -3.17
N ILE A 111 20.14 5.18 -3.61
CA ILE A 111 19.08 5.71 -2.76
C ILE A 111 17.89 4.76 -2.83
N GLU A 112 17.35 4.39 -1.68
CA GLU A 112 16.26 3.43 -1.56
C GLU A 112 15.09 4.00 -0.76
N VAL A 113 13.89 3.77 -1.26
CA VAL A 113 12.63 3.99 -0.56
C VAL A 113 11.94 2.65 -0.32
N ARG A 114 11.46 2.46 0.90
CA ARG A 114 10.62 1.35 1.32
C ARG A 114 9.43 1.92 2.07
N LEU A 115 8.24 1.69 1.53
CA LEU A 115 7.00 2.15 2.13
C LEU A 115 5.93 1.07 2.03
N ASN A 116 4.95 1.10 2.91
CA ASN A 116 3.73 0.33 2.77
C ASN A 116 2.53 1.22 3.08
N ALA A 117 1.36 0.80 2.62
CA ALA A 117 0.14 1.50 2.93
C ALA A 117 -1.00 0.57 3.30
N SER A 118 -1.92 1.11 4.07
CA SER A 118 -3.16 0.44 4.41
C SER A 118 -4.33 1.39 4.37
N LEU A 119 -5.38 0.99 3.67
CA LEU A 119 -6.63 1.71 3.58
C LEU A 119 -7.60 1.24 4.67
N LYS A 120 -8.26 2.19 5.33
CA LYS A 120 -9.31 1.96 6.32
C LYS A 120 -10.57 2.65 5.84
N GLU A 121 -11.69 1.94 5.87
CA GLU A 121 -13.01 2.45 5.51
C GLU A 121 -13.37 3.69 6.31
N THR A 122 -13.01 3.67 7.60
CA THR A 122 -13.11 4.79 8.51
C THR A 122 -11.87 4.84 9.40
N SER A 123 -11.49 6.02 9.89
CA SER A 123 -10.29 6.16 10.75
C SER A 123 -10.36 5.36 12.06
N LEU A 124 -11.55 4.98 12.55
CA LEU A 124 -11.73 4.05 13.68
C LEU A 124 -12.13 2.63 13.25
N GLY A 125 -12.29 2.39 11.96
CA GLY A 125 -12.69 1.12 11.40
C GLY A 125 -11.71 0.00 11.76
N ARG A 126 -12.28 -1.19 12.00
CA ARG A 126 -11.52 -2.44 12.17
C ARG A 126 -11.15 -3.06 10.83
N SER A 127 -11.92 -2.78 9.79
CA SER A 127 -11.65 -3.20 8.42
C SER A 127 -10.45 -2.44 7.87
N ARG A 128 -9.53 -3.17 7.22
CA ARG A 128 -8.32 -2.62 6.63
C ARG A 128 -7.89 -3.43 5.41
N ASN A 129 -7.73 -2.78 4.27
CA ASN A 129 -7.03 -3.34 3.12
C ASN A 129 -5.57 -2.96 3.20
N LYS A 130 -4.67 -3.93 3.02
CA LYS A 130 -3.25 -3.64 2.81
C LYS A 130 -3.07 -3.37 1.33
N LEU A 131 -2.65 -2.15 0.98
CA LEU A 131 -2.31 -1.80 -0.40
C LEU A 131 -0.97 -2.43 -0.83
N GLY A 132 -0.24 -3.04 0.10
CA GLY A 132 0.98 -3.76 -0.19
C GLY A 132 2.23 -3.02 0.24
N TYR A 133 3.37 -3.53 -0.22
CA TYR A 133 4.70 -3.06 0.11
C TYR A 133 5.40 -2.59 -1.15
N PHE A 134 5.85 -1.35 -1.14
CA PHE A 134 6.42 -0.68 -2.30
C PHE A 134 7.87 -0.35 -2.03
N ARG A 135 8.72 -0.80 -2.96
CA ARG A 135 10.16 -0.57 -2.93
C ARG A 135 10.60 0.01 -4.26
N TYR A 136 11.42 1.04 -4.17
CA TYR A 136 12.17 1.55 -5.31
C TYR A 136 13.59 1.88 -4.84
N ALA A 137 14.58 1.55 -5.66
CA ALA A 137 15.97 1.88 -5.41
C ALA A 137 16.60 2.27 -6.73
N ASP A 138 17.43 3.30 -6.70
CA ASP A 138 18.15 3.75 -7.89
C ASP A 138 19.56 4.26 -7.55
N GLY A 139 20.49 3.95 -8.45
CA GLY A 139 21.91 4.24 -8.32
C GLY A 139 22.29 5.65 -8.77
N GLY A 140 23.50 6.09 -8.40
CA GLY A 140 24.06 7.36 -8.90
C GLY A 140 25.08 8.06 -8.01
N PHE A 141 25.65 7.40 -6.99
CA PHE A 141 26.60 8.03 -6.08
C PHE A 141 28.08 7.89 -6.53
N PRO A 142 28.95 8.88 -6.23
CA PRO A 142 28.68 10.06 -5.40
C PRO A 142 28.06 11.25 -6.15
N MET A 143 26.97 11.78 -5.60
CA MET A 143 26.38 13.04 -6.07
C MET A 143 27.19 14.22 -5.53
N MET A 144 27.78 15.00 -6.44
CA MET A 144 28.70 16.10 -6.13
C MET A 144 28.04 17.35 -5.51
N SER A 145 26.70 17.42 -5.46
CA SER A 145 25.96 18.59 -4.94
C SER A 145 24.71 18.19 -4.18
N GLN A 146 24.41 18.89 -3.08
CA GLN A 146 23.25 18.64 -2.22
C GLN A 146 21.92 18.70 -2.97
N SER A 147 21.73 19.66 -3.89
CA SER A 147 20.51 19.79 -4.68
C SER A 147 20.21 18.57 -5.56
N ARG A 148 21.24 18.00 -6.20
CA ARG A 148 21.12 16.75 -6.96
C ARG A 148 20.76 15.56 -6.07
N THR A 149 21.31 15.52 -4.85
CA THR A 149 20.96 14.51 -3.85
C THR A 149 19.49 14.62 -3.48
N THR A 150 19.00 15.81 -3.09
CA THR A 150 17.58 16.02 -2.77
C THR A 150 16.66 15.65 -3.93
N ALA A 151 16.98 16.10 -5.15
CA ALA A 151 16.21 15.74 -6.34
C ALA A 151 16.13 14.22 -6.54
N LYS A 152 17.24 13.49 -6.30
CA LYS A 152 17.24 12.03 -6.40
C LYS A 152 16.42 11.35 -5.32
N TYR A 153 16.48 11.86 -4.09
CA TYR A 153 15.65 11.36 -3.00
C TYR A 153 14.17 11.49 -3.34
N ASN A 154 13.74 12.64 -3.84
CA ASN A 154 12.34 12.89 -4.23
C ASN A 154 11.94 12.05 -5.45
N GLU A 155 12.83 11.86 -6.43
CA GLU A 155 12.60 10.97 -7.57
C GLU A 155 12.32 9.52 -7.15
N VAL A 156 13.18 8.95 -6.28
CA VAL A 156 13.02 7.57 -5.80
C VAL A 156 11.73 7.43 -4.97
N LEU A 157 11.38 8.46 -4.19
CA LEU A 157 10.11 8.52 -3.46
C LEU A 157 8.92 8.55 -4.42
N ARG A 158 8.96 9.44 -5.42
CA ARG A 158 7.92 9.58 -6.44
C ARG A 158 7.63 8.25 -7.13
N MET A 159 8.67 7.50 -7.52
CA MET A 159 8.51 6.20 -8.17
C MET A 159 7.84 5.14 -7.28
N ALA A 160 8.08 5.17 -5.97
CA ALA A 160 7.41 4.29 -5.02
C ALA A 160 5.94 4.71 -4.80
N LEU A 161 5.67 6.03 -4.72
CA LEU A 161 4.33 6.57 -4.56
C LEU A 161 3.44 6.36 -5.79
N ILE A 162 3.97 6.47 -7.01
CA ILE A 162 3.22 6.16 -8.24
C ILE A 162 2.65 4.74 -8.20
N LYS A 163 3.45 3.75 -7.77
CA LYS A 163 2.98 2.36 -7.65
C LYS A 163 1.89 2.23 -6.58
N LEU A 164 2.03 2.96 -5.47
CA LEU A 164 1.04 2.97 -4.41
C LEU A 164 -0.28 3.60 -4.85
N ILE A 165 -0.24 4.72 -5.57
CA ILE A 165 -1.45 5.37 -6.09
C ILE A 165 -2.10 4.50 -7.18
N GLY A 166 -1.31 3.81 -7.99
CA GLY A 166 -1.84 2.80 -8.92
C GLY A 166 -2.68 1.73 -8.21
N GLU A 167 -2.17 1.16 -7.11
CA GLU A 167 -2.93 0.19 -6.31
C GLU A 167 -4.15 0.84 -5.64
N LEU A 168 -4.02 2.08 -5.13
CA LEU A 168 -5.13 2.79 -4.50
C LEU A 168 -6.29 3.03 -5.48
N ASN A 169 -5.99 3.28 -6.76
CA ASN A 169 -7.02 3.54 -7.78
C ASN A 169 -7.92 2.33 -8.04
N ASP A 170 -7.48 1.11 -7.73
CA ASP A 170 -8.30 -0.10 -7.86
C ASP A 170 -9.42 -0.16 -6.80
N HIS A 171 -9.41 0.74 -5.82
CA HIS A 171 -10.39 0.80 -4.74
C HIS A 171 -11.59 1.71 -5.00
N PHE A 172 -11.70 2.38 -6.15
CA PHE A 172 -12.85 3.25 -6.42
C PHE A 172 -14.10 2.47 -6.85
N GLU A 173 -15.27 2.89 -6.35
CA GLU A 173 -16.54 2.43 -6.92
C GLU A 173 -16.64 2.96 -8.36
N LEU A 174 -16.78 2.06 -9.33
CA LEU A 174 -17.20 2.44 -10.67
C LEU A 174 -18.69 2.77 -10.59
N GLU A 175 -19.04 4.05 -10.66
CA GLU A 175 -20.40 4.45 -10.98
C GLU A 175 -20.71 3.97 -12.40
N PHE A 176 -21.32 2.79 -12.51
CA PHE A 176 -21.99 2.41 -13.72
C PHE A 176 -23.23 3.29 -13.82
N ASP A 177 -23.17 4.28 -14.69
CA ASP A 177 -24.31 5.08 -15.09
C ASP A 177 -25.39 4.14 -15.67
N ASP A 178 -26.41 3.85 -14.85
CA ASP A 178 -27.59 3.06 -15.26
C ASP A 178 -28.55 3.93 -16.11
N SER A 179 -28.09 5.03 -16.70
CA SER A 179 -28.85 5.86 -17.65
C SER A 179 -28.66 5.39 -19.09
N GLY A 180 -29.22 4.22 -19.42
CA GLY A 180 -29.10 3.69 -20.78
C GLY A 180 -30.23 2.81 -21.31
N LEU A 181 -31.16 2.33 -20.49
CA LEU A 181 -32.35 1.62 -20.99
C LEU A 181 -33.61 2.17 -20.33
N GLY A 182 -34.05 3.30 -20.87
CA GLY A 182 -35.45 3.71 -20.82
C GLY A 182 -36.33 2.62 -21.39
N GLY A 183 -37.03 1.92 -20.50
CA GLY A 183 -38.17 1.06 -20.80
C GLY A 183 -39.33 1.47 -19.90
N THR A 184 -40.01 2.51 -20.33
CA THR A 184 -41.23 3.11 -19.76
C THR A 184 -42.16 2.14 -19.05
N SER A 185 -42.58 2.55 -17.85
CA SER A 185 -43.77 2.05 -17.16
C SER A 185 -45.05 2.33 -17.97
N LEU A 186 -45.73 1.26 -18.39
CA LEU A 186 -47.20 1.04 -18.53
C LEU A 186 -48.03 2.04 -19.39
N PRO A 187 -49.11 1.57 -20.05
CA PRO A 187 -50.28 0.92 -19.44
C PRO A 187 -50.35 -0.60 -19.61
#